data_AF-A0A0F2PC94-F1
#
_entry.id   AF-A0A0F2PC94-F1
#
_cell.length_a   1.000
_cell.length_b   1.000
_cell.length_c   1.000
_cell.angle_alpha   90.00
_cell.angle_beta   90.00
_cell.angle_gamma   90.00
#
_symmetry.space_group_name_H-M   'P 1'
#
loop_
_entity.id
_entity.type
_entity.pdbx_description
1 polymer ?
#
loop_
_entity_poly.entity_id
_entity_poly.type
_entity_poly.pdbx_seq_one_letter_code
_entity_poly.pdbx_strand_id
1 'polypeptide(L)' 'MNTLDKLQDALQDEMMLQSMYNKHMVDITNPEVRQLFTQMRDAKMQNITRLQQEIQQMMQAGKTG' A
#
# COMPACT_ATOMS: atom_id res chain seq x y z
N MET A 1 -2.70 -20.63 -5.30
CA MET A 1 -2.20 -19.35 -4.80
C MET A 1 -1.71 -19.54 -3.37
N ASN A 2 -0.40 -19.40 -3.16
CA ASN A 2 0.20 -19.53 -1.83
C ASN A 2 0.04 -18.19 -1.05
N THR A 3 0.44 -18.16 0.22
CA THR A 3 0.34 -16.95 1.06
C THR A 3 1.18 -15.80 0.54
N LEU A 4 2.37 -16.08 -0.01
CA LEU A 4 3.25 -15.05 -0.57
C LEU A 4 2.61 -14.37 -1.79
N ASP A 5 1.99 -15.13 -2.68
CA ASP A 5 1.27 -14.61 -3.85
C ASP A 5 0.15 -13.65 -3.41
N LYS A 6 -0.63 -14.03 -2.38
CA LYS A 6 -1.70 -13.17 -1.84
C LYS A 6 -1.18 -11.87 -1.24
N LEU A 7 -0.03 -11.91 -0.55
CA LEU A 7 0.60 -10.71 0.01
C LEU A 7 1.12 -9.79 -1.09
N GLN A 8 1.66 -10.35 -2.18
CA GLN A 8 2.12 -9.58 -3.33
C GLN A 8 0.96 -8.90 -4.06
N ASP A 9 -0.15 -9.61 -4.26
CA ASP A 9 -1.38 -9.03 -4.83
C ASP A 9 -1.91 -7.88 -3.96
N ALA A 10 -2.02 -8.10 -2.64
CA ALA A 10 -2.46 -7.07 -1.71
C ALA A 10 -1.52 -5.85 -1.72
N LEU A 11 -0.20 -6.08 -1.84
CA LEU A 11 0.78 -5.01 -1.97
C LEU A 11 0.55 -4.19 -3.24
N GLN A 12 0.29 -4.86 -4.37
CA GLN A 12 0.01 -4.18 -5.63
C GLN A 12 -1.27 -3.34 -5.57
N ASP A 13 -2.33 -3.87 -4.96
CA ASP A 13 -3.59 -3.15 -4.77
C ASP A 13 -3.40 -1.90 -3.89
N GLU A 14 -2.70 -2.02 -2.78
CA GLU A 14 -2.43 -0.89 -1.88
C GLU A 14 -1.56 0.18 -2.56
N MET A 15 -0.55 -0.22 -3.34
CA MET A 15 0.28 0.70 -4.14
C MET A 15 -0.54 1.43 -5.21
N MET A 16 -1.45 0.73 -5.90
CA MET A 16 -2.35 1.32 -6.87
C MET A 16 -3.26 2.37 -6.22
N LEU A 17 -3.90 2.03 -5.10
CA LEU A 17 -4.78 2.94 -4.37
C LEU A 17 -4.03 4.16 -3.84
N GLN A 18 -2.84 3.97 -3.26
CA GLN A 18 -1.98 5.08 -2.81
C GLN A 18 -1.69 6.05 -3.96
N SER A 19 -1.31 5.52 -5.13
CA SER A 19 -1.00 6.32 -6.32
C SER A 19 -2.23 7.07 -6.83
N MET A 20 -3.38 6.42 -6.85
CA MET A 20 -4.66 7.01 -7.23
C MET A 20 -5.04 8.19 -6.30
N TYR A 21 -4.98 8.00 -4.98
CA TYR A 21 -5.24 9.09 -4.03
C TYR A 21 -4.27 10.26 -4.26
N ASN A 22 -2.97 9.98 -4.39
CA ASN A 22 -1.96 11.00 -4.61
C ASN A 22 -2.20 11.78 -5.92
N LYS A 23 -2.61 11.10 -7.00
CA LYS A 23 -2.93 11.74 -8.29
C LYS A 23 -4.14 12.67 -8.17
N HIS A 24 -5.23 12.21 -7.56
CA HIS A 24 -6.45 13.01 -7.43
C HIS A 24 -6.26 14.23 -6.52
N MET A 25 -5.40 14.16 -5.50
CA MET A 25 -5.12 15.29 -4.61
C MET A 25 -4.67 16.56 -5.33
N VAL A 26 -3.98 16.44 -6.48
CA VAL A 26 -3.48 17.58 -7.27
C VAL A 26 -4.65 18.40 -7.85
N ASP A 27 -5.71 17.72 -8.26
CA ASP A 27 -6.86 18.33 -8.95
C ASP A 27 -7.97 18.77 -7.98
N ILE A 28 -7.97 18.27 -6.74
CA ILE A 28 -8.98 18.61 -5.73
C ILE A 28 -8.74 20.02 -5.21
N THR A 29 -9.71 20.92 -5.38
CA THR A 29 -9.67 22.31 -4.89
C THR A 29 -10.27 22.49 -3.50
N ASN A 30 -11.24 21.65 -3.11
CA ASN A 30 -11.82 21.69 -1.77
C ASN A 30 -10.81 21.17 -0.73
N PRO A 31 -10.45 21.99 0.29
CA PRO A 31 -9.40 21.63 1.25
C PRO A 31 -9.75 20.43 2.13
N GLU A 32 -11.02 20.26 2.51
CA GLU A 32 -11.48 19.15 3.36
C GLU A 32 -11.42 17.83 2.59
N VAL A 33 -11.85 17.83 1.32
CA VAL A 33 -11.74 16.67 0.44
C VAL A 33 -10.27 16.32 0.18
N ARG A 34 -9.42 17.33 -0.02
CA ARG A 34 -7.96 17.12 -0.18
C ARG A 34 -7.34 16.51 1.08
N GLN A 35 -7.77 16.96 2.27
CA GLN A 35 -7.31 16.41 3.54
C GLN A 35 -7.74 14.96 3.72
N LEU A 36 -8.98 14.62 3.38
CA LEU A 36 -9.47 13.24 3.40
C LEU A 36 -8.60 12.34 2.50
N PHE A 37 -8.33 12.76 1.26
CA PHE A 37 -7.48 12.00 0.33
C PHE A 37 -6.04 11.87 0.85
N THR A 38 -5.51 12.90 1.53
CA THR A 38 -4.20 12.84 2.20
C THR A 38 -4.18 11.72 3.24
N GLN A 39 -5.19 11.67 4.12
CA GLN A 39 -5.29 10.65 5.16
C GLN A 39 -5.40 9.24 4.57
N MET A 40 -6.20 9.08 3.50
CA MET A 40 -6.34 7.80 2.81
C MET A 40 -5.02 7.36 2.17
N ARG A 41 -4.33 8.26 1.46
CA ARG A 41 -3.00 8.00 0.88
C ARG A 41 -2.00 7.53 1.94
N ASP A 42 -1.95 8.23 3.07
CA ASP A 42 -1.00 7.93 4.14
C ASP A 42 -1.32 6.58 4.82
N ALA A 43 -2.59 6.25 5.00
CA ALA A 43 -3.01 4.93 5.47
C ALA A 43 -2.57 3.81 4.50
N LYS A 44 -2.72 4.02 3.19
CA LYS A 44 -2.22 3.06 2.18
C LYS A 44 -0.70 2.91 2.25
N MET A 45 0.05 3.99 2.48
CA MET A 45 1.51 3.92 2.65
C MET A 45 1.94 3.11 3.88
N GLN A 46 1.20 3.21 4.99
CA GLN A 46 1.45 2.38 6.18
C GLN A 46 1.24 0.89 5.87
N ASN A 47 0.16 0.55 5.16
CA ASN A 47 -0.12 -0.83 4.75
C ASN A 47 0.93 -1.39 3.79
N ILE A 48 1.36 -0.60 2.78
CA ILE A 48 2.44 -0.94 1.86
C ILE A 48 3.71 -1.31 2.64
N THR A 49 4.09 -0.45 3.60
CA THR A 49 5.30 -0.68 4.41
C THR A 49 5.21 -1.98 5.19
N ARG A 50 4.05 -2.26 5.80
CA ARG A 50 3.81 -3.50 6.54
C ARG A 50 3.87 -4.73 5.63
N LEU A 51 3.19 -4.70 4.49
CA LEU A 51 3.17 -5.81 3.53
C LEU A 51 4.57 -6.11 2.98
N GLN A 52 5.36 -5.07 2.67
CA GLN A 52 6.74 -5.24 2.24
C GLN A 52 7.60 -5.93 3.31
N GLN A 53 7.44 -5.56 4.58
CA GLN A 53 8.15 -6.21 5.70
C GLN A 53 7.73 -7.67 5.86
N GLU A 54 6.43 -7.98 5.82
CA GLU A 54 5.93 -9.36 5.93
C GLU A 54 6.43 -10.25 4.78
N ILE A 55 6.39 -9.74 3.54
CA ILE A 55 6.93 -10.41 2.36
C ILE A 55 8.43 -10.68 2.51
N GLN A 56 9.20 -9.69 2.97
CA GLN A 56 10.64 -9.86 3.22
C GLN A 56 10.93 -10.93 4.27
N GLN A 57 10.17 -10.96 5.38
CA GLN A 57 10.32 -11.96 6.43
C GLN A 57 10.01 -13.37 5.91
N MET A 58 8.93 -13.53 5.14
CA MET A 58 8.60 -14.82 4.53
C MET A 58 9.67 -15.32 3.55
N MET A 59 10.20 -14.42 2.71
CA MET A 59 11.27 -14.78 1.78
C MET A 59 12.57 -15.15 2.49
N GLN A 60 12.86 -14.57 3.65
CA GLN A 60 14.03 -14.92 4.46
C GLN A 60 13.84 -16.27 5.17
N ALA A 61 12.67 -16.50 5.76
CA ALA A 61 12.34 -17.77 6.42
C ALA A 61 12.38 -18.97 5.47
N GLY A 62 11.96 -18.78 4.22
CA GLY A 62 12.04 -19.82 3.18
C GLY A 62 13.46 -20.10 2.64
N LYS A 63 14.46 -19.25 2.95
CA LYS A 63 15.87 -19.46 2.57
C LYS A 63 16.68 -20.20 3.65
N THR A 64 16.16 -20.27 4.88
CA THR A 64 16.80 -20.92 6.03
C THR A 64 16.29 -22.35 6.30
N GLY A 65 15.44 -22.89 5.43
CA GLY A 65 14.87 -24.24 5.51
C GLY A 65 15.42 -25.20 4.46
#